data_AF-A0A845ZV57-F1
#
_entry.id   AF-A0A845ZV57-F1
#
_cell.length_a   1.000
_cell.length_b   1.000
_cell.length_c   1.000
_cell.angle_alpha   90.00
_cell.angle_beta   90.00
_cell.angle_gamma   90.00
#
_symmetry.space_group_name_H-M   'P 1'
#
loop_
_entity.id
_entity.type
_entity.pdbx_description
1 polymer ?
#
loop_
_entity_poly.entity_id
_entity_poly.type
_entity_poly.pdbx_seq_one_letter_code
_entity_poly.pdbx_strand_id
1 'polypeptide(L)'
;MPPLPGPVTDHSWAQSLLLHSIDVGLVLALTYLVLLIIGERRTLWMVRGLIVLMLAAAVSNRLGLTLLSFVLEKLVVGSAVAMAVIFQSEFRRFLEQLGRGEIVQLFQGQ
;
A
#
# COMPACT_ATOMS: atom_id res chain seq x y z
N MET A 1 50.64 29.22 16.93
CA MET A 1 49.20 29.40 17.21
C MET A 1 48.42 28.50 16.25
N PRO A 2 47.57 27.57 16.72
CA PRO A 2 46.73 26.77 15.84
C PRO A 2 45.58 27.63 15.27
N PRO A 3 45.19 27.45 13.99
CA PRO A 3 44.06 28.15 13.40
C PRO A 3 42.74 27.68 14.04
N LEU A 4 41.80 28.61 14.22
CA LEU A 4 40.47 28.36 14.79
C LEU A 4 39.61 27.54 13.81
N PRO A 5 38.77 26.61 14.30
CA PRO A 5 37.82 25.89 13.45
C PRO A 5 36.77 26.88 12.93
N GLY A 6 36.69 27.01 11.60
CA GLY A 6 35.66 27.83 10.94
C GLY A 6 34.26 27.24 11.13
N PRO A 7 33.20 28.04 10.96
CA PRO A 7 31.84 27.53 10.99
C PRO A 7 31.65 26.56 9.85
N VAL A 8 31.51 25.28 10.17
CA VAL A 8 31.15 24.24 9.22
C VAL A 8 29.67 24.44 8.88
N THR A 9 29.40 25.29 7.88
CA THR A 9 28.07 25.41 7.27
C THR A 9 27.83 24.24 6.34
N ASP A 10 27.74 23.04 6.92
CA ASP A 10 27.40 21.84 6.17
C ASP A 10 25.92 21.90 5.82
N HIS A 11 25.61 21.80 4.54
CA HIS A 11 24.23 21.78 4.03
C HIS A 11 23.43 20.54 4.52
N SER A 12 24.04 19.70 5.37
CA SER A 12 23.49 18.51 6.02
C SER A 12 22.36 18.83 7.01
N TRP A 13 22.39 19.98 7.69
CA TRP A 13 21.34 20.37 8.64
C TRP A 13 20.02 20.73 7.92
N ALA A 14 20.12 21.34 6.74
CA ALA A 14 18.96 21.63 5.90
C ALA A 14 18.41 20.35 5.26
N GLN A 15 19.30 19.44 4.83
CA GLN A 15 18.93 18.14 4.27
C GLN A 15 18.22 17.26 5.32
N SER A 16 18.68 17.25 6.56
CA SER A 16 18.03 16.48 7.62
C SER A 16 16.65 17.03 7.95
N LEU A 17 16.48 18.36 8.01
CA LEU A 17 15.17 18.98 8.24
C LEU A 17 14.19 18.76 7.08
N LEU A 18 14.66 18.78 5.83
CA LEU A 18 13.84 18.50 4.65
C LEU A 18 13.35 17.05 4.64
N LEU A 19 14.20 16.08 4.98
CA LEU A 19 13.83 14.68 5.07
C LEU A 19 12.77 14.42 6.16
N HIS A 20 12.90 15.06 7.33
CA HIS A 20 11.90 14.94 8.40
C HIS A 20 10.56 15.56 8.02
N SER A 21 10.57 16.69 7.30
CA SER A 21 9.35 17.36 6.83
C SER A 21 8.60 16.53 5.80
N ILE A 22 9.34 15.86 4.90
CA ILE A 22 8.78 14.94 3.91
C ILE A 22 8.20 13.70 4.60
N ASP A 23 8.86 13.16 5.62
CA ASP A 23 8.37 12.01 6.38
C ASP A 23 7.02 12.32 7.06
N VAL A 24 6.92 13.46 7.76
CA VAL A 24 5.67 13.90 8.39
C VAL A 24 4.57 14.15 7.35
N GLY A 25 4.89 14.79 6.21
CA GLY A 25 3.95 15.02 5.12
C GLY A 25 3.45 13.71 4.50
N LEU A 26 4.32 12.71 4.39
CA LEU A 26 4.00 11.38 3.86
C LEU A 26 3.08 10.61 4.82
N VAL A 27 3.38 10.62 6.13
CA VAL A 27 2.50 10.04 7.15
C VAL A 27 1.13 10.68 7.11
N LEU A 28 1.05 12.02 7.03
CA LEU A 28 -0.21 12.75 6.94
C LEU A 28 -1.00 12.39 5.66
N ALA A 29 -0.32 12.30 4.52
CA ALA A 29 -0.93 11.88 3.25
C ALA A 29 -1.44 10.43 3.31
N LEU A 30 -0.67 9.53 3.93
CA LEU A 30 -1.07 8.14 4.15
C LEU A 30 -2.31 8.07 5.06
N THR A 31 -2.33 8.82 6.16
CA THR A 31 -3.49 8.93 7.05
C THR A 31 -4.70 9.51 6.32
N TYR A 32 -4.53 10.57 5.53
CA TYR A 32 -5.61 11.13 4.71
C TYR A 32 -6.16 10.12 3.69
N LEU A 33 -5.27 9.34 3.06
CA LEU A 33 -5.65 8.29 2.12
C LEU A 33 -6.44 7.17 2.82
N VAL A 34 -6.05 6.78 4.04
CA VAL A 34 -6.79 5.85 4.90
C VAL A 34 -8.18 6.40 5.25
N LEU A 35 -8.28 7.69 5.57
CA LEU A 35 -9.57 8.34 5.86
C LEU A 35 -10.46 8.46 4.62
N LEU A 36 -9.87 8.73 3.45
CA LEU A 36 -10.59 8.82 2.17
C LEU A 36 -11.17 7.46 1.72
N ILE A 37 -10.53 6.36 2.11
CA ILE A 37 -11.02 4.99 1.85
C ILE A 37 -12.34 4.70 2.57
N ILE A 38 -12.68 5.46 3.62
CA ILE A 38 -13.89 5.28 4.42
C ILE A 38 -15.17 5.68 3.62
N GLY A 39 -15.03 6.20 2.40
CA GLY A 39 -16.10 6.84 1.64
C GLY A 39 -17.16 5.97 0.96
N GLU A 40 -16.90 4.79 0.36
CA GLU A 40 -17.96 4.13 -0.45
C GLU A 40 -17.72 2.65 -0.84
N ARG A 41 -18.80 1.85 -0.77
CA ARG A 41 -19.03 0.42 -1.18
C ARG A 41 -18.12 -0.68 -0.58
N ARG A 42 -18.67 -1.31 0.47
CA ARG A 42 -18.15 -2.36 1.39
C ARG A 42 -17.16 -3.42 0.85
N THR A 43 -17.21 -3.81 -0.42
CA THR A 43 -16.34 -4.89 -0.96
C THR A 43 -15.01 -4.37 -1.51
N LEU A 44 -14.98 -3.14 -2.04
CA LEU A 44 -13.74 -2.55 -2.60
C LEU A 44 -12.76 -2.07 -1.51
N TRP A 45 -13.18 -2.08 -0.26
CA TRP A 45 -12.40 -1.58 0.88
C TRP A 45 -11.19 -2.45 1.19
N MET A 46 -11.35 -3.78 1.13
CA MET A 46 -10.23 -4.70 1.33
C MET A 46 -9.17 -4.56 0.24
N VAL A 47 -9.60 -4.44 -1.02
CA VAL A 47 -8.70 -4.28 -2.16
C VAL A 47 -7.97 -2.93 -2.10
N ARG A 48 -8.67 -1.83 -1.79
CA ARG A 48 -8.04 -0.52 -1.59
C ARG A 48 -7.04 -0.54 -0.44
N GLY A 49 -7.36 -1.19 0.67
CA GLY A 49 -6.44 -1.38 1.79
C GLY A 49 -5.16 -2.11 1.39
N LEU A 50 -5.28 -3.19 0.61
CA LEU A 50 -4.13 -3.94 0.09
C LEU A 50 -3.27 -3.09 -0.85
N ILE A 51 -3.88 -2.32 -1.75
CA ILE A 51 -3.16 -1.42 -2.67
C ILE A 51 -2.38 -0.35 -1.91
N VAL A 52 -3.00 0.29 -0.91
CA VAL A 52 -2.32 1.29 -0.08
C VAL A 52 -1.16 0.66 0.69
N LEU A 53 -1.36 -0.54 1.24
CA LEU A 53 -0.32 -1.27 1.96
C LEU A 53 0.87 -1.61 1.05
N MET A 54 0.61 -2.05 -0.18
CA MET A 54 1.66 -2.30 -1.19
C MET A 54 2.42 -1.02 -1.56
N LEU A 55 1.72 0.10 -1.76
CA LEU A 55 2.35 1.38 -2.05
C LEU A 55 3.22 1.86 -0.88
N ALA A 56 2.73 1.74 0.36
CA ALA A 56 3.48 2.07 1.55
C ALA A 56 4.75 1.22 1.67
N ALA A 57 4.65 -0.10 1.40
CA ALA A 57 5.80 -0.99 1.40
C ALA A 57 6.85 -0.57 0.36
N ALA A 58 6.41 -0.26 -0.87
CA ALA A 58 7.29 0.17 -1.95
C ALA A 58 7.98 1.51 -1.66
N VAL A 59 7.24 2.48 -1.09
CA VAL A 59 7.79 3.78 -0.69
C VAL A 59 8.78 3.62 0.47
N SER A 60 8.42 2.84 1.49
CA SER A 60 9.30 2.52 2.63
C SER A 60 10.63 1.90 2.17
N ASN A 61 10.56 0.95 1.23
CA ASN A 61 11.75 0.31 0.67
C ASN A 61 12.62 1.31 -0.13
N ARG A 62 12.00 2.24 -0.89
CA ARG A 62 12.75 3.29 -1.60
C ARG A 62 13.41 4.32 -0.67
N LEU A 63 12.80 4.58 0.49
CA LEU A 63 13.34 5.50 1.51
C LEU A 63 14.43 4.86 2.39
N GLY A 64 14.67 3.55 2.27
CA GLY A 64 15.66 2.83 3.07
C GLY A 64 15.23 2.55 4.51
N LEU A 65 13.92 2.55 4.79
CA LEU A 65 13.37 2.30 6.13
C LEU A 65 13.31 0.78 6.42
N THR A 66 14.46 0.17 6.72
CA THR A 66 14.64 -1.29 6.82
C THR A 66 13.63 -2.03 7.71
N LEU A 67 13.31 -1.50 8.89
CA LEU A 67 12.34 -2.14 9.79
C LEU A 67 10.91 -2.01 9.28
N LEU A 68 10.56 -0.83 8.76
CA LEU A 68 9.21 -0.57 8.26
C LEU A 68 8.95 -1.35 6.98
N SER A 69 9.91 -1.41 6.05
CA SER A 69 9.80 -2.22 4.83
C SER A 69 9.64 -3.70 5.17
N PHE A 70 10.44 -4.22 6.10
CA PHE A 70 10.31 -5.60 6.57
C PHE A 70 8.91 -5.91 7.11
N VAL A 71 8.37 -5.08 8.01
CA VAL A 71 7.03 -5.29 8.57
C VAL A 71 5.95 -5.17 7.50
N LEU A 72 6.01 -4.13 6.66
CA LEU A 72 5.03 -3.90 5.60
C LEU A 72 5.04 -5.05 4.58
N GLU A 73 6.20 -5.59 4.20
CA GLU A 73 6.29 -6.75 3.32
C GLU A 73 5.61 -7.98 3.93
N LYS A 74 5.82 -8.25 5.22
CA LYS A 74 5.12 -9.36 5.91
C LYS A 74 3.61 -9.12 5.97
N LEU A 75 3.17 -7.88 6.20
CA LEU A 75 1.76 -7.52 6.20
C LEU A 75 1.14 -7.65 4.80
N VAL A 76 1.85 -7.26 3.73
CA VAL A 76 1.40 -7.44 2.34
C VAL A 76 1.17 -8.92 2.04
N VAL A 77 2.13 -9.77 2.40
CA VAL A 77 2.01 -11.23 2.21
C VAL A 77 0.84 -11.79 3.01
N GLY A 78 0.74 -11.46 4.30
CA GLY A 78 -0.35 -11.94 5.16
C GLY A 78 -1.73 -11.48 4.71
N SER A 79 -1.86 -10.22 4.29
CA SER A 79 -3.12 -9.66 3.78
C SER A 79 -3.52 -10.25 2.43
N ALA A 80 -2.57 -10.51 1.53
CA ALA A 80 -2.83 -11.22 0.27
C ALA A 80 -3.37 -12.63 0.53
N VAL A 81 -2.76 -13.38 1.45
CA VAL A 81 -3.24 -14.71 1.85
C VAL A 81 -4.64 -14.65 2.46
N ALA A 82 -4.87 -13.73 3.41
CA ALA A 82 -6.19 -13.55 4.02
C ALA A 82 -7.25 -13.20 2.97
N MET A 83 -6.93 -12.32 2.02
CA MET A 83 -7.82 -11.96 0.93
C MET A 83 -8.12 -13.15 0.02
N ALA A 84 -7.12 -13.97 -0.31
CA ALA A 84 -7.30 -15.18 -1.09
C ALA A 84 -8.23 -16.18 -0.39
N VAL A 85 -8.11 -16.36 0.93
CA VAL A 85 -8.98 -17.25 1.72
C VAL A 85 -10.42 -16.74 1.76
N ILE A 86 -10.63 -15.44 2.00
CA ILE A 86 -11.97 -14.84 2.03
C ILE A 86 -12.63 -14.93 0.65
N PHE A 87 -11.88 -14.59 -0.41
CA PHE A 87 -12.38 -14.60 -1.78
C PHE A 87 -12.41 -15.98 -2.42
N GLN A 88 -11.86 -17.01 -1.77
CA GLN A 88 -11.88 -18.39 -2.28
C GLN A 88 -13.32 -18.85 -2.56
N SER A 89 -14.25 -18.54 -1.66
CA SER A 89 -15.66 -18.94 -1.76
C SER A 89 -16.39 -18.22 -2.91
N GLU A 90 -16.15 -16.92 -3.09
CA GLU A 90 -16.75 -16.12 -4.16
C GLU A 90 -16.15 -16.44 -5.52
N PHE A 91 -14.82 -16.59 -5.62
CA PHE A 91 -14.14 -16.94 -6.87
C PHE A 91 -14.56 -18.32 -7.37
N ARG A 92 -14.70 -19.30 -6.47
CA ARG A 92 -15.26 -20.61 -6.80
C ARG A 92 -16.68 -20.47 -7.37
N ARG A 93 -17.57 -19.73 -6.70
CA ARG A 93 -18.95 -19.52 -7.16
C ARG A 93 -19.00 -18.84 -8.52
N PHE A 94 -18.15 -17.85 -8.73
CA PHE A 94 -18.01 -17.18 -10.02
C PHE A 94 -17.56 -18.16 -11.12
N LEU A 95 -16.52 -18.96 -10.87
CA LEU A 95 -16.08 -20.00 -11.81
C LEU A 95 -17.16 -21.05 -12.07
N GLU A 96 -17.92 -21.43 -11.06
CA GLU A 96 -19.06 -22.35 -11.22
C GLU A 96 -20.18 -21.72 -12.07
N GLN A 97 -20.46 -20.43 -11.91
CA GLN A 97 -21.40 -19.70 -12.77
C GLN A 97 -20.89 -19.63 -14.21
N LEU A 98 -19.60 -19.36 -14.42
CA LEU A 98 -18.98 -19.38 -15.75
C LEU A 98 -19.06 -20.78 -16.39
N GLY A 99 -18.77 -21.84 -15.62
CA GLY A 99 -18.71 -23.22 -16.10
C GLY A 99 -20.07 -23.88 -16.33
N ARG A 100 -21.13 -23.44 -15.64
CA ARG A 100 -22.51 -23.94 -15.86
C ARG A 100 -23.12 -23.50 -17.19
N GLY A 101 -22.46 -22.61 -17.95
CA GLY A 101 -22.88 -22.28 -19.30
C GLY A 101 -24.19 -21.47 -19.36
N GLU A 102 -24.61 -20.78 -18.30
CA GLU A 102 -25.70 -19.78 -18.41
C GLU A 102 -25.35 -18.70 -19.44
N ILE A 103 -24.05 -18.41 -19.61
CA ILE A 103 -23.54 -17.56 -20.69
C ILE A 103 -23.80 -18.22 -22.06
N VAL A 104 -23.62 -19.53 -22.20
CA VAL A 104 -23.85 -20.27 -23.46
C VAL A 104 -25.33 -20.31 -23.81
N GLN A 105 -26.23 -20.43 -22.83
CA GLN A 105 -27.68 -20.32 -23.05
C GLN A 105 -28.11 -18.92 -23.51
N LEU A 106 -27.44 -17.87 -23.05
CA LEU A 106 -27.65 -16.50 -23.55
C LEU A 106 -27.14 -16.31 -24.99
N PHE A 107 -26.13 -17.07 -25.43
CA PHE A 107 -25.60 -17.02 -26.80
C PHE A 107 -26.26 -18.01 -27.77
N GLN A 108 -26.93 -19.07 -27.30
CA GLN A 108 -27.62 -20.07 -28.12
C GLN A 108 -29.12 -19.79 -28.33
N GLY A 109 -29.62 -18.66 -27.85
CA GLY A 109 -31.03 -18.23 -27.94
C GLY A 109 -31.32 -17.19 -29.03
N GLN A 110 -30.73 -17.29 -30.23
CA GLN A 110 -31.20 -16.64 -31.46
C GLN A 110 -30.97 -17.53 -32.67
#